data_AF-A0A2E7PU32-F1
#
_entry.id   AF-A0A2E7PU32-F1
#
_cell.length_a   1.000
_cell.length_b   1.000
_cell.length_c   1.000
_cell.angle_alpha   90.00
_cell.angle_beta   90.00
_cell.angle_gamma   90.00
#
_symmetry.space_group_name_H-M   'P 1'
#
loop_
_entity.id
_entity.type
_entity.pdbx_description
1 polymer ?
#
loop_
_entity_poly.entity_id
_entity_poly.type
_entity_poly.pdbx_seq_one_letter_code
_entity_poly.pdbx_strand_id
1 'polypeptide(L)'
;MVRKIKGEYFLNRTETIEYLMSAYSLKWCNTKWVDGLIAISFEDQKGNRSRIKIQAYKCKKSSTVRFRKKELDYEFVRRLG
;
A
#
# COMPACT_ATOMS: atom_id res chain seq x y z
N MET A 1 -12.92 0.35 7.42
CA MET A 1 -13.98 -0.06 6.47
C MET A 1 -13.53 0.39 5.10
N VAL A 2 -13.20 -0.59 4.25
CA VAL A 2 -12.60 -0.36 2.94
C VAL A 2 -13.55 0.46 2.08
N ARG A 3 -13.03 1.51 1.44
CA ARG A 3 -13.85 2.41 0.63
C ARG A 3 -13.84 1.97 -0.83
N LYS A 4 -15.02 1.67 -1.39
CA LYS A 4 -15.19 1.38 -2.82
C LYS A 4 -15.75 2.61 -3.53
N ILE A 5 -15.07 3.09 -4.59
CA ILE A 5 -15.51 4.23 -5.40
C ILE A 5 -15.43 3.81 -6.86
N LYS A 6 -16.54 3.86 -7.60
CA LYS A 6 -16.62 3.47 -9.02
C LYS A 6 -16.00 2.09 -9.33
N GLY A 7 -16.21 1.12 -8.43
CA GLY A 7 -15.66 -0.23 -8.58
C GLY A 7 -14.25 -0.44 -8.01
N GLU A 8 -13.54 0.63 -7.66
CA GLU A 8 -12.16 0.54 -7.18
C GLU A 8 -12.04 0.63 -5.67
N TYR A 9 -11.11 -0.13 -5.12
CA TYR A 9 -10.85 -0.20 -3.70
C TYR A 9 -9.78 0.82 -3.29
N PHE A 10 -10.12 1.61 -2.28
CA PHE A 10 -9.25 2.59 -1.64
C PHE A 10 -9.00 2.19 -0.20
N LEU A 11 -7.77 1.79 0.09
CA LEU A 11 -7.33 1.25 1.38
C LEU A 11 -6.72 2.37 2.21
N ASN A 12 -7.05 2.48 3.49
CA ASN A 12 -6.28 3.32 4.40
C ASN A 12 -4.92 2.68 4.75
N ARG A 13 -4.12 3.31 5.61
CA ARG A 13 -2.80 2.81 6.01
C ARG A 13 -2.83 1.40 6.62
N THR A 14 -3.70 1.17 7.59
CA THR A 14 -3.83 -0.13 8.26
C THR A 14 -4.32 -1.19 7.28
N GLU A 15 -5.37 -0.88 6.53
CA GLU A 15 -5.93 -1.77 5.50
C GLU A 15 -4.89 -2.12 4.42
N THR A 16 -4.00 -1.18 4.10
CA THR A 16 -2.92 -1.42 3.12
C THR A 16 -1.87 -2.37 3.66
N ILE A 17 -1.44 -2.21 4.90
CA ILE A 17 -0.46 -3.11 5.51
C ILE A 17 -1.04 -4.52 5.60
N GLU A 18 -2.25 -4.67 6.15
CA GLU A 18 -2.93 -5.95 6.26
C GLU A 18 -3.12 -6.62 4.89
N TYR A 19 -3.58 -5.86 3.90
CA TYR A 19 -3.75 -6.34 2.54
C TYR A 19 -2.43 -6.85 1.95
N LEU A 20 -1.37 -6.05 2.02
CA LEU A 20 -0.09 -6.41 1.41
C LEU A 20 0.55 -7.61 2.12
N MET A 21 0.47 -7.66 3.44
CA MET A 21 0.95 -8.79 4.24
C MET A 21 0.25 -10.09 3.82
N SER A 22 -1.08 -10.06 3.65
CA SER A 22 -1.86 -11.24 3.28
C SER A 22 -1.69 -11.61 1.79
N ALA A 23 -1.88 -10.67 0.87
CA ALA A 23 -1.94 -10.93 -0.57
C ALA A 23 -0.59 -11.29 -1.20
N TYR A 24 0.51 -10.76 -0.66
CA TYR A 24 1.87 -11.01 -1.16
C TYR A 24 2.71 -11.85 -0.19
N SER A 25 2.08 -12.42 0.84
CA SER A 25 2.73 -13.25 1.86
C SER A 25 3.99 -12.60 2.43
N LEU A 26 3.93 -11.30 2.75
CA LEU A 26 5.11 -10.58 3.24
C LEU A 26 5.43 -11.00 4.67
N LYS A 27 6.72 -10.98 5.03
CA LYS A 27 7.17 -11.26 6.40
C LYS A 27 6.95 -10.06 7.31
N TRP A 28 7.21 -8.86 6.79
CA TRP A 28 6.83 -7.60 7.41
C TRP A 28 6.62 -6.52 6.36
N CYS A 29 5.79 -5.53 6.71
CA CYS A 29 5.51 -4.37 5.89
C CYS A 29 5.32 -3.14 6.78
N ASN A 30 5.94 -2.02 6.40
CA ASN A 30 5.81 -0.74 7.09
C ASN A 30 5.65 0.40 6.09
N THR A 31 4.93 1.44 6.47
CA THR A 31 4.70 2.63 5.64
C THR A 31 5.17 3.90 6.35
N LYS A 32 5.80 4.84 5.64
CA LYS A 32 6.23 6.14 6.18
C LYS A 32 5.99 7.26 5.17
N TRP A 33 5.60 8.45 5.64
CA TRP A 33 5.57 9.66 4.82
C TRP A 33 6.99 10.10 4.47
N VAL A 34 7.25 10.32 3.18
CA VAL A 34 8.55 10.74 2.64
C VAL A 34 8.29 11.59 1.39
N ASP A 35 8.74 12.85 1.40
CA ASP A 35 8.66 13.79 0.27
C ASP A 35 7.23 13.95 -0.32
N GLY A 36 6.21 14.01 0.53
CA GLY A 36 4.80 14.11 0.09
C GLY A 36 4.21 12.81 -0.47
N LEU A 37 5.01 11.73 -0.52
CA LEU A 37 4.59 10.39 -0.91
C LEU A 37 4.59 9.47 0.32
N ILE A 38 4.07 8.26 0.14
CA ILE A 38 4.20 7.19 1.14
C ILE A 38 5.23 6.19 0.64
N ALA A 39 6.30 6.04 1.40
CA ALA A 39 7.23 4.95 1.24
C ALA A 39 6.68 3.69 1.91
N ILE A 40 6.62 2.58 1.18
CA ILE A 40 6.30 1.25 1.68
C ILE A 40 7.58 0.43 1.66
N SER A 41 8.04 0.01 2.83
CA SER A 41 9.18 -0.88 2.99
C SER A 41 8.66 -2.26 3.42
N PHE A 42 9.19 -3.32 2.82
CA PHE A 42 8.75 -4.68 3.10
C PHE A 42 9.86 -5.70 2.90
N GLU A 43 9.67 -6.88 3.50
CA GLU A 43 10.51 -8.07 3.31
C GLU A 43 9.63 -9.25 2.87
N ASP A 44 10.05 -9.95 1.82
CA ASP A 44 9.40 -11.17 1.36
C ASP A 44 9.78 -12.38 2.24
N GLN A 45 9.17 -13.55 2.00
CA GLN A 45 9.52 -14.78 2.74
C GLN A 45 10.95 -15.28 2.47
N LYS A 46 11.58 -14.84 1.38
CA LYS A 46 12.96 -15.19 1.01
C LYS A 46 13.98 -14.29 1.71
N GLY A 47 13.53 -13.27 2.44
CA GLY A 47 14.38 -12.29 3.13
C GLY A 47 14.81 -11.10 2.26
N ASN A 48 14.29 -10.97 1.04
CA ASN A 48 14.60 -9.83 0.19
C ASN A 48 13.85 -8.59 0.68
N ARG A 49 14.61 -7.52 0.91
CA ARG A 49 14.06 -6.23 1.34
C ARG A 49 13.88 -5.30 0.16
N SER A 50 12.70 -4.70 0.09
CA SER A 50 12.34 -3.76 -0.96
C SER A 50 11.67 -2.53 -0.39
N ARG A 51 11.76 -1.44 -1.15
CA ARG A 51 11.14 -0.16 -0.83
C ARG A 51 10.57 0.48 -2.08
N ILE A 52 9.30 0.86 -2.03
CA ILE A 52 8.60 1.60 -3.09
C ILE A 52 8.04 2.90 -2.54
N LYS A 53 7.85 3.91 -3.40
CA LYS A 53 7.10 5.14 -3.08
C LYS A 53 5.80 5.12 -3.87
N ILE A 54 4.68 5.38 -3.21
CA ILE A 54 3.36 5.42 -3.85
C ILE A 54 2.64 6.72 -3.53
N GLN A 55 1.84 7.19 -4.48
CA GLN A 55 0.95 8.33 -4.29
C GLN A 55 -0.17 7.95 -3.33
N ALA A 56 -0.47 8.88 -2.43
CA ALA A 56 -1.54 8.73 -1.47
C ALA A 56 -2.64 9.77 -1.77
N TYR A 57 -3.90 9.38 -1.62
CA TYR A 57 -5.07 10.18 -1.96
C TYR A 57 -5.83 10.56 -0.69
N LYS A 58 -6.23 11.82 -0.60
CA LYS A 58 -7.00 12.34 0.54
C LYS A 58 -8.30 12.96 0.05
N CYS A 59 -9.41 12.62 0.69
CA CYS A 59 -10.68 13.31 0.42
C CYS A 59 -10.68 14.67 1.12
N LYS A 60 -11.24 15.71 0.47
CA LYS A 60 -11.24 17.11 0.97
C LYS A 60 -11.69 17.28 2.44
N LYS A 61 -12.58 16.43 2.96
CA LYS A 61 -13.11 16.49 4.33
C LYS A 61 -12.64 15.37 5.27
N SER A 62 -11.61 14.60 4.89
CA SER A 62 -11.14 13.46 5.68
C SER A 62 -9.67 13.64 6.04
N SER A 63 -9.31 13.43 7.30
CA SER A 63 -7.90 13.34 7.73
C SER A 63 -7.24 12.03 7.26
N THR A 64 -8.04 11.00 6.95
CA THR A 64 -7.56 9.69 6.52
C THR A 64 -7.12 9.69 5.07
N VAL A 65 -5.85 9.35 4.86
CA VAL A 65 -5.26 9.11 3.55
C VAL A 65 -5.51 7.68 3.10
N ARG A 66 -5.68 7.49 1.80
CA ARG A 66 -5.98 6.21 1.17
C ARG A 66 -5.11 5.94 -0.05
N PHE A 67 -4.97 4.67 -0.38
CA PHE A 67 -4.21 4.14 -1.49
C PHE A 67 -5.14 3.43 -2.44
N ARG A 68 -4.90 3.59 -3.75
CA ARG A 68 -5.64 2.86 -4.76
C ARG A 68 -5.09 1.44 -4.83
N LYS A 69 -5.92 0.43 -4.54
CA LYS A 69 -5.49 -0.98 -4.51
C LYS A 69 -4.81 -1.40 -5.81
N LYS A 70 -5.36 -0.98 -6.97
CA LYS A 70 -4.81 -1.32 -8.28
C LYS A 70 -3.36 -0.82 -8.48
N GLU A 71 -3.02 0.35 -7.96
CA GLU A 71 -1.66 0.91 -8.04
C GLU A 71 -0.70 0.15 -7.12
N LEU A 72 -1.16 -0.23 -5.93
CA LEU A 72 -0.41 -1.12 -5.04
C LEU A 72 -0.13 -2.45 -5.74
N ASP A 73 -1.16 -3.05 -6.33
CA ASP A 73 -1.04 -4.36 -6.98
C ASP A 73 -0.03 -4.32 -8.13
N TYR A 74 -0.10 -3.28 -8.96
CA TYR A 74 0.83 -3.08 -10.05
C TYR A 74 2.27 -3.00 -9.57
N GLU A 75 2.55 -2.20 -8.53
CA GLU A 75 3.90 -2.04 -7.99
C GLU A 75 4.43 -3.32 -7.34
N PHE A 76 3.59 -4.04 -6.60
CA PHE A 76 4.01 -5.28 -5.93
C PHE A 76 4.22 -6.42 -6.91
N VAL A 77 3.35 -6.59 -7.92
CA VAL A 77 3.56 -7.57 -9.00
C VAL A 77 4.85 -7.26 -9.76
N ARG A 78 5.11 -5.98 -10.09
CA ARG A 78 6.35 -5.58 -10.77
C ARG A 78 7.64 -5.87 -9.98
N ARG A 79 7.55 -5.93 -8.64
CA ARG A 79 8.70 -6.09 -7.74
C ARG A 79 8.92 -7.53 -7.28
N LEU A 80 7.85 -8.32 -7.19
CA LEU A 80 7.86 -9.68 -6.63
C LEU A 80 7.54 -10.78 -7.65
N GLY A 81 6.89 -10.43 -8.76
CA GLY A 81 6.65 -11.32 -9.90
C GLY A 81 7.79 -11.27 -10.89
#